data_AF-A0AA38NXK1-F1
#
_entry.id   AF-A0AA38NXK1-F1
#
_cell.length_a   1.000
_cell.length_b   1.000
_cell.length_c   1.000
_cell.angle_alpha   90.00
_cell.angle_beta   90.00
_cell.angle_gamma   90.00
#
_symmetry.space_group_name_H-M   'P 1'
#
loop_
_entity.id
_entity.type
_entity.pdbx_description
1 polymer ?
#
loop_
_entity_poly.entity_id
_entity_poly.type
_entity_poly.pdbx_seq_one_letter_code
_entity_poly.pdbx_strand_id
1 'polypeptide(L)'
;MEKRNDPISVAALARSLDKPTDIETWHRRLSHAGLSRIDLMLKKNLVDGLNVTSTSVLGKCVDCLVGKATRRPFDAVVERESRILERVHTDLTGPMRTPARGGF
;
A
#
# COMPACT_ATOMS: atom_id res chain seq x y z
N MET A 1 24.42 -13.26 -43.72
CA MET A 1 23.44 -14.35 -43.69
C MET A 1 23.31 -14.82 -42.25
N GLU A 2 22.18 -14.46 -41.66
CA GLU A 2 21.58 -14.85 -40.38
C GLU A 2 22.47 -15.34 -39.23
N LYS A 3 22.52 -14.53 -38.16
CA LYS A 3 22.86 -15.00 -36.82
C LYS A 3 21.73 -15.89 -36.31
N ARG A 4 22.07 -17.11 -35.86
CA ARG A 4 21.18 -17.99 -35.08
C ARG A 4 20.74 -17.26 -33.81
N ASN A 5 19.51 -16.76 -33.83
CA ASN A 5 18.76 -16.43 -32.63
C ASN A 5 18.00 -17.70 -32.24
N ASP A 6 18.60 -18.53 -31.39
CA ASP A 6 17.91 -19.67 -30.82
C ASP A 6 16.83 -19.16 -29.85
N PRO A 7 15.53 -19.40 -30.12
CA PRO A 7 14.47 -18.94 -29.25
C PRO A 7 14.45 -19.87 -28.05
N ILE A 8 15.17 -19.51 -26.99
CA ILE A 8 14.83 -20.03 -25.67
C ILE A 8 13.38 -19.64 -25.44
N SER A 9 12.52 -20.64 -25.57
CA SER A 9 11.06 -20.65 -25.59
C SER A 9 10.40 -19.58 -24.70
N VAL A 10 10.19 -18.38 -25.26
CA VAL A 10 9.29 -17.37 -24.68
C VAL A 10 7.87 -17.96 -24.52
N ALA A 11 7.52 -18.92 -25.38
CA ALA A 11 6.29 -19.69 -25.32
C ALA A 11 6.15 -20.55 -24.04
N ALA A 12 7.26 -21.05 -23.46
CA ALA A 12 7.23 -21.82 -22.21
C ALA A 12 6.96 -20.93 -20.98
N LEU A 13 7.44 -19.68 -20.99
CA LEU A 13 7.13 -18.67 -19.98
C LEU A 13 5.68 -18.19 -20.08
N ALA A 14 5.16 -18.02 -21.30
CA ALA A 14 3.78 -17.59 -21.54
C ALA A 14 2.73 -18.62 -21.08
N ARG A 15 3.02 -19.92 -21.18
CA ARG A 15 2.09 -21.01 -20.77
C ARG A 15 1.77 -21.04 -19.27
N SER A 16 2.50 -20.30 -18.44
CA SER A 16 2.19 -20.16 -17.01
C SER A 16 1.19 -19.03 -16.71
N LEU A 17 0.91 -18.14 -17.67
CA LEU A 17 0.10 -16.94 -17.44
C LEU A 17 -1.41 -17.18 -17.60
N ASP A 18 -1.81 -18.22 -18.33
CA ASP A 18 -3.23 -18.52 -18.58
C ASP A 18 -3.88 -19.40 -17.51
N LYS A 19 -3.11 -19.97 -16.58
CA LYS A 19 -3.68 -20.81 -15.54
C LYS A 19 -4.50 -19.95 -14.59
N PRO A 20 -5.80 -20.26 -14.41
CA PRO A 20 -6.60 -19.61 -13.39
C PRO A 20 -5.91 -19.74 -12.03
N THR A 21 -5.81 -18.64 -11.29
CA THR A 21 -5.18 -18.60 -9.95
C THR A 21 -6.12 -17.96 -8.95
N ASP A 22 -5.87 -18.12 -7.67
CA ASP A 22 -6.74 -17.54 -6.64
C ASP A 22 -6.61 -16.02 -6.57
N ILE A 23 -7.65 -15.36 -6.07
CA ILE A 23 -7.66 -13.90 -5.91
C ILE A 23 -6.56 -13.41 -4.96
N GLU A 24 -6.11 -14.26 -4.02
CA GLU A 24 -5.02 -13.93 -3.09
C GLU A 24 -3.66 -13.82 -3.83
N THR A 25 -3.38 -14.69 -4.78
CA THR A 25 -2.18 -14.57 -5.62
C THR A 25 -2.24 -13.29 -6.46
N TRP A 26 -3.40 -12.98 -7.05
CA TRP A 26 -3.59 -11.72 -7.80
C TRP A 26 -3.43 -10.48 -6.92
N HIS A 27 -3.92 -10.54 -5.68
CA HIS A 27 -3.70 -9.50 -4.68
C HIS A 27 -2.21 -9.21 -4.49
N ARG A 28 -1.39 -10.25 -4.29
CA ARG A 28 0.06 -10.09 -4.11
C ARG A 28 0.76 -9.61 -5.40
N ARG A 29 0.39 -10.15 -6.57
CA ARG A 29 0.96 -9.75 -7.88
C ARG A 29 0.67 -8.29 -8.24
N LEU A 30 -0.51 -7.79 -7.89
CA LEU A 30 -0.93 -6.41 -8.15
C LEU A 30 -0.56 -5.46 -6.99
N SER A 31 0.60 -5.68 -6.37
CA SER A 31 1.14 -4.84 -5.30
C SER A 31 0.16 -4.64 -4.14
N HIS A 32 -0.48 -5.73 -3.71
CA HIS A 32 -1.46 -5.72 -2.64
C HIS A 32 -2.70 -4.84 -2.93
N ALA A 33 -3.17 -4.78 -4.18
CA ALA A 33 -4.40 -4.08 -4.55
C ALA A 33 -5.60 -4.58 -3.72
N GLY A 34 -6.51 -3.68 -3.33
CA GLY A 34 -7.69 -4.07 -2.55
C GLY A 34 -8.54 -5.10 -3.31
N LEU A 35 -9.07 -6.10 -2.60
CA LEU A 35 -9.85 -7.19 -3.22
C LEU A 35 -11.05 -6.67 -4.01
N SER A 36 -11.72 -5.63 -3.51
CA SER A 36 -12.81 -4.95 -4.23
C SER A 36 -12.37 -4.33 -5.56
N ARG A 37 -11.12 -3.87 -5.65
CA ARG A 37 -10.55 -3.32 -6.88
C ARG A 37 -10.24 -4.43 -7.89
N ILE A 38 -9.77 -5.58 -7.42
CA ILE A 38 -9.51 -6.76 -8.25
C ILE A 38 -10.84 -7.35 -8.76
N ASP A 39 -11.85 -7.42 -7.89
CA ASP A 39 -13.22 -7.83 -8.26
C ASP A 39 -13.84 -6.89 -9.32
N LEU A 40 -13.61 -5.57 -9.19
CA LEU A 40 -14.02 -4.61 -10.21
C LEU A 40 -13.31 -4.85 -11.55
N MET A 41 -11.99 -5.13 -11.53
CA MET A 41 -11.21 -5.44 -12.73
C MET A 41 -11.72 -6.69 -13.44
N LEU A 42 -12.05 -7.74 -12.67
CA LEU A 42 -12.69 -8.96 -13.17
C LEU A 42 -14.03 -8.67 -13.83
N LYS A 43 -14.96 -8.03 -13.09
CA LYS A 43 -16.33 -7.77 -13.57
C LYS A 43 -16.40 -6.89 -14.81
N LYS A 44 -15.43 -6.00 -14.97
CA LYS A 44 -15.36 -5.08 -16.10
C LYS A 44 -14.39 -5.52 -17.19
N ASN A 45 -13.78 -6.71 -17.08
CA ASN A 45 -12.77 -7.23 -18.00
C ASN A 45 -11.67 -6.18 -18.32
N LEU A 46 -11.11 -5.55 -17.28
CA LEU A 46 -10.16 -4.43 -17.45
C LEU A 46 -8.70 -4.86 -17.61
N VAL A 47 -8.40 -6.16 -17.42
CA VAL A 47 -7.05 -6.70 -17.42
C VAL A 47 -7.06 -8.03 -18.17
N ASP A 48 -6.30 -8.10 -19.25
CA ASP A 48 -6.12 -9.33 -20.02
C ASP A 48 -5.40 -10.39 -19.19
N GLY A 49 -5.89 -11.64 -19.24
CA GLY A 49 -5.31 -12.76 -18.51
C GLY A 49 -5.63 -12.79 -17.01
N LEU A 50 -6.49 -11.91 -16.50
CA LEU A 50 -6.98 -11.93 -15.11
C LEU A 50 -7.99 -13.08 -14.90
N ASN A 51 -7.48 -14.31 -14.81
CA ASN A 51 -8.28 -15.51 -14.59
C ASN A 51 -8.25 -15.91 -13.11
N VAL A 52 -9.43 -15.90 -12.46
CA VAL A 52 -9.57 -16.20 -11.03
C VAL A 52 -10.33 -17.49 -10.78
N THR A 53 -9.74 -18.43 -10.02
CA THR A 53 -10.36 -19.71 -9.63
C THR A 53 -11.35 -19.56 -8.47
N SER A 54 -11.05 -18.66 -7.55
CA SER A 54 -11.89 -18.38 -6.39
C SER A 54 -11.75 -16.93 -5.95
N THR A 55 -12.88 -16.30 -5.65
CA THR A 55 -12.98 -14.95 -5.08
C THR A 55 -12.95 -14.99 -3.55
N SER A 56 -12.96 -16.17 -2.92
CA SER A 56 -12.84 -16.30 -1.47
C SER A 56 -11.41 -16.04 -1.02
N VAL A 57 -11.22 -15.16 -0.04
CA VAL A 57 -9.92 -14.97 0.63
C VAL A 57 -9.95 -15.62 2.00
N LEU A 58 -8.95 -16.43 2.30
CA LEU A 58 -8.75 -17.01 3.63
C LEU A 58 -8.06 -15.96 4.52
N GLY A 59 -8.84 -15.29 5.36
CA GLY A 59 -8.31 -14.35 6.35
C GLY A 59 -7.88 -13.00 5.77
N LYS A 60 -6.92 -12.34 6.43
CA LYS A 60 -6.42 -11.01 6.08
C LYS A 60 -4.95 -11.08 5.70
N CYS A 61 -4.55 -10.36 4.65
CA CYS A 61 -3.14 -10.20 4.29
C CYS A 61 -2.40 -9.40 5.37
N VAL A 62 -1.39 -10.01 6.01
CA VAL A 62 -0.60 -9.39 7.09
C VAL A 62 0.15 -8.15 6.59
N ASP A 63 0.74 -8.22 5.40
CA ASP A 63 1.49 -7.10 4.81
C ASP A 63 0.58 -5.88 4.57
N CYS A 64 -0.67 -6.12 4.14
CA CYS A 64 -1.67 -5.05 4.04
C CYS A 64 -2.02 -4.44 5.39
N LEU A 65 -2.16 -5.27 6.43
CA LEU A 65 -2.51 -4.78 7.75
C LEU A 65 -1.42 -3.87 8.29
N VAL A 66 -0.15 -4.25 8.13
CA VAL A 66 0.98 -3.43 8.57
C VAL A 66 1.16 -2.20 7.67
N GLY A 67 1.12 -2.39 6.35
CA GLY A 67 1.42 -1.33 5.38
C GLY A 67 0.30 -0.32 5.14
N LYS A 68 -0.95 -0.68 5.45
CA LYS A 68 -2.14 0.19 5.27
C LYS A 68 -2.86 0.50 6.59
N ALA A 69 -2.26 0.18 7.73
CA ALA A 69 -2.79 0.61 9.01
C ALA A 69 -2.89 2.14 9.04
N THR A 70 -4.10 2.65 9.30
CA THR A 70 -4.31 4.06 9.58
C THR A 70 -4.21 4.29 11.08
N ARG A 71 -3.71 5.47 11.48
CA ARG A 71 -3.76 5.89 12.88
C ARG A 71 -5.22 5.96 13.30
N ARG A 72 -5.57 5.34 14.43
CA ARG A 72 -6.90 5.50 15.04
C ARG A 72 -7.19 7.00 15.23
N PRO A 73 -8.40 7.47 14.91
CA PRO A 73 -8.80 8.84 15.22
C PRO A 73 -8.58 9.19 16.69
N PHE A 74 -8.36 10.47 16.97
CA PHE A 74 -8.33 10.94 18.35
C PHE A 74 -9.76 10.99 18.88
N ASP A 75 -10.05 10.20 19.90
CA ASP A 75 -11.38 10.13 20.50
C ASP A 75 -11.68 11.30 21.46
N ALA A 76 -10.67 12.14 21.74
CA ALA A 76 -10.80 13.24 22.68
C ALA A 76 -11.52 14.44 22.06
N VAL A 77 -12.61 14.88 22.72
CA VAL A 77 -13.15 16.22 22.51
C VAL A 77 -12.21 17.20 23.21
N VAL A 78 -11.56 18.07 22.43
CA VAL A 78 -10.70 19.11 22.97
C VAL A 78 -11.55 20.33 23.31
N GLU A 79 -11.74 20.58 24.60
CA GLU A 79 -12.34 21.83 25.07
C GLU A 79 -11.37 22.99 24.82
N ARG A 80 -11.89 24.11 24.31
CA ARG A 80 -11.10 25.33 24.07
C ARG A 80 -11.28 26.27 25.25
N GLU A 81 -10.15 26.81 25.70
CA GLU A 81 -10.16 27.83 26.74
C GLU A 81 -10.86 29.11 26.26
N SER A 82 -11.58 29.74 27.19
CA SER A 82 -12.49 30.87 26.92
C SER A 82 -11.89 32.22 27.28
N ARG A 83 -10.87 32.22 28.15
CA ARG A 83 -10.23 33.43 28.66
C ARG A 83 -8.85 33.65 28.05
N ILE A 84 -8.47 34.92 27.96
CA ILE A 84 -7.13 35.32 27.51
C ILE A 84 -6.08 34.74 28.46
N LEU A 85 -5.05 34.09 27.89
CA LEU A 85 -3.93 33.47 28.59
C LEU A 85 -4.31 32.36 29.60
N GLU A 86 -5.48 31.74 29.45
CA GLU A 86 -5.91 30.62 30.31
C GLU A 86 -5.01 29.37 30.15
N ARG A 87 -4.41 29.18 28.97
CA ARG A 87 -3.43 28.12 28.72
C ARG A 87 -2.34 28.61 27.78
N VAL A 88 -1.08 28.40 28.16
CA VAL A 88 0.10 28.70 27.34
C VAL A 88 0.84 27.40 27.06
N HIS A 89 0.91 27.01 25.79
CA HIS A 89 1.75 25.91 25.34
C HIS A 89 3.12 26.49 24.96
N THR A 90 4.18 26.00 25.58
CA THR A 90 5.56 26.30 25.21
C THR A 90 6.23 25.01 24.77
N ASP A 91 7.05 25.10 23.73
CA ASP A 91 7.85 24.00 23.24
C ASP A 91 9.30 24.47 23.07
N LEU A 92 10.24 23.56 23.26
CA LEU A 92 11.65 23.81 23.06
C LEU A 92 12.03 23.37 21.65
N THR A 93 12.72 24.25 20.93
CA THR A 93 13.28 23.90 19.63
C THR A 93 14.67 23.27 19.80
N GLY A 94 14.97 22.28 18.96
CA GLY A 94 16.22 21.53 18.98
C GLY A 94 17.45 22.35 18.53
N PRO A 95 18.66 21.72 18.52
CA PRO A 95 19.93 22.43 18.48
C PRO A 95 19.99 23.45 17.35
N MET A 96 20.13 24.71 17.75
CA MET A 96 20.20 25.83 16.83
C MET A 96 21.59 25.87 16.19
N ARG A 97 21.67 26.12 14.89
CA ARG A 97 22.96 26.29 14.19
C ARG A 97 23.79 27.42 14.78
N THR A 98 23.10 28.45 15.29
CA THR A 98 23.72 29.62 15.87
C THR A 98 23.59 29.54 17.39
N PRO A 99 24.70 29.66 18.14
CA PRO A 99 24.63 29.71 19.58
C PRO A 99 23.88 30.96 20.03
N ALA A 100 23.16 30.82 21.13
CA ALA A 100 22.52 31.94 21.81
C ALA A 100 23.58 32.94 22.28
N ARG A 101 23.15 34.19 22.50
CA ARG A 101 24.00 35.20 23.15
C ARG A 101 24.34 34.70 24.56
N GLY A 102 25.56 34.20 24.73
CA GLY A 102 26.02 33.50 25.94
C GLY A 102 26.82 32.22 25.65
N GLY A 103 26.80 31.72 24.41
CA GLY A 103 27.58 30.54 24.01
C GLY A 103 26.91 29.19 24.28
N PHE A 104 25.62 29.18 24.60
CA PHE A 104 24.77 27.99 24.73
C PHE A 104 24.06 27.69 23.41
#